data_AF-A0A2N2FIV0-F1
#
_entry.id   AF-A0A2N2FIV0-F1
#
_cell.length_a   1.000
_cell.length_b   1.000
_cell.length_c   1.000
_cell.angle_alpha   90.00
_cell.angle_beta   90.00
_cell.angle_gamma   90.00
#
_symmetry.space_group_name_H-M   'P 1'
#
loop_
_entity.id
_entity.type
_entity.pdbx_description
1 polymer ?
#
loop_
_entity_poly.entity_id
_entity_poly.type
_entity_poly.pdbx_seq_one_letter_code
_entity_poly.pdbx_strand_id
1 'polypeptide(L)'
;MAMGNDRREALRALAEAIAATLARGVPQDQDTLDTVLAALGDPDEPGKMDIRAALALLAADPEASEHASLAALLLSPGPSVLRGLEPALALADLRADEALALAERVVERLAGDQERALVLLSALLPDGSRAELYASADGLRAFVRRLRPEATAPAELRGIIARRFTPELGAELGVILRHCRLGWTPGHVFFLGTLLERAEPRADDLLGLLAWAAGFLEDVDAEHGSSSGSAPGRPPDLRGKLAARRQALLSQLRQAEFMEEALGRGNYETLMSQGLRFAHVHGPDVRDQLAFLERVTRLALGLAGEALDGVIVRDLGRAEDAEELLRLLPGLDDQGEG
;
A
#
# COMPACT_ATOMS: atom_id res chain seq x y z
N MET A 1 -15.75 -33.31 10.37
CA MET A 1 -15.94 -32.76 11.73
C MET A 1 -14.65 -32.18 12.34
N ALA A 2 -13.45 -32.71 12.05
CA ALA A 2 -12.18 -32.16 12.55
C ALA A 2 -11.86 -30.71 12.09
N MET A 3 -11.96 -30.41 10.79
CA MET A 3 -11.66 -29.05 10.26
C MET A 3 -12.51 -27.92 10.85
N GLY A 4 -13.71 -28.21 11.36
CA GLY A 4 -14.59 -27.21 11.96
C GLY A 4 -14.21 -26.85 13.41
N ASN A 5 -13.39 -27.66 14.07
CA ASN A 5 -12.89 -27.36 15.41
C ASN A 5 -11.65 -26.46 15.33
N ASP A 6 -10.70 -26.83 14.45
CA ASP A 6 -9.44 -26.10 14.23
C ASP A 6 -9.69 -24.64 13.80
N ARG A 7 -10.68 -24.41 12.92
CA ARG A 7 -11.03 -23.06 12.46
C ARG A 7 -11.68 -22.20 13.56
N ARG A 8 -12.50 -22.81 14.43
CA ARG A 8 -13.09 -22.11 15.59
C ARG A 8 -12.05 -21.75 16.64
N GLU A 9 -11.05 -22.61 16.82
CA GLU A 9 -9.91 -22.37 17.68
C GLU A 9 -9.01 -21.26 17.13
N ALA A 10 -8.69 -21.28 15.84
CA ALA A 10 -7.92 -20.21 15.19
C ALA A 10 -8.61 -18.83 15.33
N LEU A 11 -9.93 -18.77 15.12
CA LEU A 11 -10.69 -17.54 15.29
C LEU A 11 -10.70 -17.06 16.74
N ARG A 12 -10.78 -17.97 17.73
CA ARG A 12 -10.67 -17.62 19.15
C ARG A 12 -9.28 -17.08 19.49
N ALA A 13 -8.22 -17.75 19.04
CA ALA A 13 -6.84 -17.34 19.28
C ALA A 13 -6.54 -15.98 18.65
N LEU A 14 -7.06 -15.71 17.44
CA LEU A 14 -6.93 -14.40 16.80
C LEU A 14 -7.68 -13.30 17.56
N ALA A 15 -8.91 -13.56 18.03
CA ALA A 15 -9.66 -12.61 18.85
C ALA A 15 -8.90 -12.27 20.15
N GLU A 16 -8.29 -13.27 20.79
CA GLU A 16 -7.45 -13.10 21.97
C GLU A 16 -6.19 -12.28 21.67
N ALA A 17 -5.52 -12.53 20.54
CA ALA A 17 -4.35 -11.77 20.12
C ALA A 17 -4.66 -10.29 19.84
N ILE A 18 -5.80 -10.02 19.20
CA ILE A 18 -6.28 -8.66 18.94
C ILE A 18 -6.62 -7.97 20.27
N ALA A 19 -7.41 -8.60 21.13
CA ALA A 19 -7.79 -8.05 22.43
C ALA A 19 -6.56 -7.78 23.31
N ALA A 20 -5.58 -8.70 23.32
CA ALA A 20 -4.32 -8.50 24.04
C ALA A 20 -3.49 -7.34 23.46
N THR A 21 -3.52 -7.12 22.15
CA THR A 21 -2.85 -5.99 21.51
C THR A 21 -3.50 -4.67 21.90
N LEU A 22 -4.83 -4.58 21.86
CA LEU A 22 -5.59 -3.40 22.30
C LEU A 22 -5.38 -3.11 23.80
N ALA A 23 -5.35 -4.15 24.64
CA ALA A 23 -5.10 -4.01 26.07
C ALA A 23 -3.67 -3.55 26.42
N ARG A 24 -2.66 -3.91 25.61
CA ARG A 24 -1.30 -3.36 25.74
C ARG A 24 -1.21 -1.90 25.34
N GLY A 25 -2.09 -1.48 24.45
CA GLY A 25 -2.21 -0.15 23.89
C GLY A 25 -1.76 -0.08 22.44
N VAL A 26 -2.35 0.86 21.70
CA VAL A 26 -2.08 1.09 20.26
C VAL A 26 -0.98 2.14 20.10
N PRO A 27 0.18 1.81 19.50
CA PRO A 27 1.22 2.78 19.18
C PRO A 27 0.73 3.86 18.23
N GLN A 28 1.05 5.11 18.56
CA GLN A 28 0.74 6.29 17.74
C GLN A 28 2.02 6.84 17.09
N ASP A 29 1.90 7.30 15.86
CA ASP A 29 2.94 8.08 15.17
C ASP A 29 2.74 9.59 15.37
N GLN A 30 3.79 10.37 15.07
CA GLN A 30 3.76 11.81 15.28
C GLN A 30 2.71 12.49 14.40
N ASP A 31 2.56 12.07 13.15
CA ASP A 31 1.60 12.67 12.20
C ASP A 31 0.15 12.52 12.69
N THR A 32 -0.19 11.38 13.28
CA THR A 32 -1.50 11.14 13.91
C THR A 32 -1.72 12.10 15.08
N LEU A 33 -0.72 12.27 15.94
CA LEU A 33 -0.81 13.15 17.10
C LEU A 33 -0.90 14.63 16.68
N ASP A 34 -0.13 15.03 15.67
CA ASP A 34 -0.18 16.38 15.10
C ASP A 34 -1.54 16.68 14.48
N THR A 35 -2.16 15.68 13.84
CA THR A 35 -3.54 15.78 13.32
C THR A 35 -4.56 15.98 14.44
N VAL A 36 -4.42 15.23 15.55
CA VAL A 36 -5.30 15.39 16.73
C VAL A 36 -5.13 16.78 17.36
N LEU A 37 -3.89 17.24 17.48
CA LEU A 37 -3.58 18.58 18.00
C LEU A 37 -4.12 19.69 17.08
N ALA A 38 -4.02 19.52 15.77
CA ALA A 38 -4.54 20.49 14.81
C ALA A 38 -6.07 20.55 14.82
N ALA A 39 -6.75 19.44 15.12
CA ALA A 39 -8.20 19.39 15.21
C ALA A 39 -8.75 20.03 16.50
N LEU A 40 -8.11 19.73 17.65
CA LEU A 40 -8.59 20.16 18.97
C LEU A 40 -7.96 21.47 19.46
N GLY A 41 -6.84 21.88 18.87
CA GLY A 41 -6.12 23.09 19.22
C GLY A 41 -6.88 24.35 18.82
N ASP A 42 -6.72 25.40 19.62
CA ASP A 42 -7.26 26.71 19.26
C ASP A 42 -6.43 27.29 18.09
N PRO A 43 -7.06 27.59 16.93
CA PRO A 43 -6.36 28.21 15.81
C PRO A 43 -5.75 29.58 16.16
N ASP A 44 -6.31 30.28 17.16
CA ASP A 44 -5.82 31.58 17.61
C ASP A 44 -4.67 31.48 18.63
N GLU A 45 -4.42 30.29 19.20
CA GLU A 45 -3.35 30.04 20.16
C GLU A 45 -2.52 28.76 19.86
N PRO A 46 -1.82 28.71 18.70
CA PRO A 46 -1.03 27.55 18.32
C PRO A 46 0.07 27.23 19.36
N GLY A 47 0.13 25.98 19.80
CA GLY A 47 1.15 25.46 20.71
C GLY A 47 0.83 25.54 22.21
N LYS A 48 -0.37 26.00 22.60
CA LYS A 48 -0.79 26.02 24.02
C LYS A 48 -1.35 24.69 24.53
N MET A 49 -1.95 23.88 23.65
CA MET A 49 -2.48 22.57 23.99
C MET A 49 -1.40 21.50 23.77
N ASP A 50 -1.04 20.77 24.83
CA ASP A 50 -0.21 19.58 24.68
C ASP A 50 -1.06 18.35 24.33
N ILE A 51 -0.41 17.30 23.82
CA ILE A 51 -1.11 16.09 23.36
C ILE A 51 -1.84 15.37 24.50
N ARG A 52 -1.36 15.46 25.74
CA ARG A 52 -2.01 14.79 26.88
C ARG A 52 -3.30 15.51 27.24
N ALA A 53 -3.32 16.83 27.20
CA ALA A 53 -4.51 17.65 27.38
C ALA A 53 -5.53 17.38 26.26
N ALA A 54 -5.08 17.29 25.01
CA ALA A 54 -5.94 16.95 23.86
C ALA A 54 -6.59 15.57 24.01
N LEU A 55 -5.81 14.55 24.40
CA LEU A 55 -6.33 13.20 24.62
C LEU A 55 -7.23 13.11 25.86
N ALA A 56 -6.94 13.89 26.92
CA ALA A 56 -7.80 14.00 28.09
C ALA A 56 -9.14 14.67 27.75
N LEU A 57 -9.15 15.69 26.88
CA LEU A 57 -10.37 16.30 26.35
C LEU A 57 -11.20 15.29 25.57
N LEU A 58 -10.56 14.51 24.69
CA LEU A 58 -11.23 13.42 23.98
C LEU A 58 -11.82 12.38 24.93
N ALA A 59 -11.11 12.03 26.01
CA ALA A 59 -11.60 11.08 26.98
C ALA A 59 -12.75 11.64 27.84
N ALA A 60 -12.77 12.95 28.09
CA ALA A 60 -13.74 13.59 28.97
C ALA A 60 -15.12 13.82 28.31
N ASP A 61 -15.17 14.01 26.98
CA ASP A 61 -16.42 14.22 26.25
C ASP A 61 -16.60 13.26 25.06
N PRO A 62 -17.09 12.03 25.32
CA PRO A 62 -17.37 11.04 24.27
C PRO A 62 -18.47 11.44 23.28
N GLU A 63 -19.31 12.41 23.64
CA GLU A 63 -20.46 12.86 22.84
C GLU A 63 -20.10 14.03 21.91
N ALA A 64 -18.89 14.58 22.03
CA ALA A 64 -18.40 15.62 21.14
C ALA A 64 -18.40 15.13 19.68
N SER A 65 -18.78 16.01 18.75
CA SER A 65 -18.89 15.67 17.32
C SER A 65 -17.59 15.16 16.71
N GLU A 66 -16.45 15.58 17.27
CA GLU A 66 -15.12 15.21 16.79
C GLU A 66 -14.60 13.92 17.44
N HIS A 67 -15.18 13.51 18.58
CA HIS A 67 -14.71 12.38 19.37
C HIS A 67 -14.65 11.10 18.53
N ALA A 68 -15.73 10.76 17.83
CA ALA A 68 -15.80 9.53 17.06
C ALA A 68 -14.72 9.46 15.95
N SER A 69 -14.47 10.57 15.26
CA SER A 69 -13.47 10.64 14.18
C SER A 69 -12.04 10.58 14.70
N LEU A 70 -11.74 11.31 15.79
CA LEU A 70 -10.41 11.36 16.38
C LEU A 70 -10.07 10.08 17.15
N ALA A 71 -11.04 9.51 17.88
CA ALA A 71 -10.89 8.18 18.48
C ALA A 71 -10.71 7.11 17.42
N ALA A 72 -11.44 7.19 16.30
CA ALA A 72 -11.27 6.28 15.17
C ALA A 72 -9.88 6.35 14.53
N LEU A 73 -9.28 7.55 14.47
CA LEU A 73 -7.91 7.77 13.99
C LEU A 73 -6.88 7.16 14.96
N LEU A 74 -7.01 7.44 16.26
CA LEU A 74 -6.13 6.90 17.31
C LEU A 74 -6.25 5.38 17.48
N LEU A 75 -7.41 4.82 17.12
CA LEU A 75 -7.67 3.38 17.03
C LEU A 75 -7.49 2.85 15.59
N SER A 76 -6.70 3.52 14.76
CA SER A 76 -6.25 2.92 13.50
C SER A 76 -5.05 2.01 13.77
N PRO A 77 -5.04 0.76 13.27
CA PRO A 77 -3.89 -0.12 13.47
C PRO A 77 -2.69 0.39 12.67
N GLY A 78 -1.68 0.91 13.37
CA GLY A 78 -0.42 1.34 12.76
C GLY A 78 0.44 0.18 12.24
N PRO A 79 1.55 0.47 11.53
CA PRO A 79 2.39 -0.56 10.89
C PRO A 79 2.90 -1.65 11.84
N SER A 80 3.23 -1.29 13.08
CA SER A 80 3.72 -2.24 14.11
C SER A 80 2.64 -3.22 14.55
N VAL A 81 1.39 -2.76 14.69
CA VAL A 81 0.24 -3.59 15.04
C VAL A 81 -0.10 -4.54 13.90
N LEU A 82 -0.15 -4.03 12.67
CA LEU A 82 -0.39 -4.84 11.47
C LEU A 82 0.65 -5.96 11.35
N ARG A 83 1.94 -5.61 11.45
CA ARG A 83 3.04 -6.58 11.40
C ARG A 83 2.97 -7.62 12.52
N GLY A 84 2.66 -7.18 13.75
CA GLY A 84 2.57 -8.07 14.91
C GLY A 84 1.40 -9.07 14.83
N LEU A 85 0.29 -8.67 14.20
CA LEU A 85 -0.90 -9.52 14.06
C LEU A 85 -0.90 -10.35 12.77
N GLU A 86 -0.10 -10.00 11.76
CA GLU A 86 -0.12 -10.67 10.44
C GLU A 86 0.06 -12.19 10.52
N PRO A 87 0.98 -12.78 11.32
CA PRO A 87 1.11 -14.22 11.39
C PRO A 87 -0.18 -14.93 11.85
N ALA A 88 -0.89 -14.35 12.81
CA ALA A 88 -2.16 -14.89 13.31
C ALA A 88 -3.28 -14.69 12.28
N LEU A 89 -3.32 -13.54 11.60
CA LEU A 89 -4.28 -13.25 10.53
C LEU A 89 -4.09 -14.20 9.34
N ALA A 90 -2.85 -14.46 8.92
CA ALA A 90 -2.52 -15.35 7.81
C ALA A 90 -2.82 -16.83 8.11
N LEU A 91 -2.69 -17.24 9.38
CA LEU A 91 -3.04 -18.58 9.83
C LEU A 91 -4.56 -18.79 9.89
N ALA A 92 -5.31 -17.77 10.30
CA ALA A 92 -6.75 -17.86 10.45
C ALA A 92 -7.49 -17.96 9.09
N ASP A 93 -6.98 -17.29 8.05
CA ASP A 93 -7.48 -17.37 6.66
C ASP A 93 -9.02 -17.25 6.60
N LEU A 94 -9.52 -16.16 7.19
CA LEU A 94 -10.94 -15.95 7.47
C LEU A 94 -11.70 -15.59 6.21
N ARG A 95 -12.97 -16.00 6.16
CA ARG A 95 -13.94 -15.51 5.18
C ARG A 95 -14.60 -14.22 5.68
N ALA A 96 -15.30 -13.52 4.80
CA ALA A 96 -15.98 -12.27 5.13
C ALA A 96 -17.02 -12.41 6.26
N ASP A 97 -17.77 -13.51 6.29
CA ASP A 97 -18.72 -13.81 7.37
C ASP A 97 -18.02 -14.08 8.71
N GLU A 98 -16.86 -14.72 8.66
CA GLU A 98 -16.04 -14.99 9.85
C GLU A 98 -15.30 -13.76 10.36
N ALA A 99 -14.93 -12.83 9.47
CA ALA A 99 -14.38 -11.53 9.82
C ALA A 99 -15.38 -10.71 10.66
N LEU A 100 -16.67 -10.76 10.30
CA LEU A 100 -17.73 -10.15 11.11
C LEU A 100 -17.84 -10.84 12.48
N ALA A 101 -17.83 -12.17 12.52
CA ALA A 101 -17.86 -12.92 13.78
C ALA A 101 -16.62 -12.65 14.67
N LEU A 102 -15.45 -12.44 14.07
CA LEU A 102 -14.24 -12.03 14.77
C LEU A 102 -14.42 -10.67 15.45
N ALA A 103 -14.98 -9.69 14.74
CA ALA A 103 -15.23 -8.36 15.28
C ALA A 103 -16.16 -8.42 16.51
N GLU A 104 -17.27 -9.16 16.42
CA GLU A 104 -18.17 -9.32 17.56
C GLU A 104 -17.50 -10.01 18.75
N ARG A 105 -16.63 -11.01 18.53
CA ARG A 105 -15.88 -11.64 19.62
C ARG A 105 -14.88 -10.71 20.28
N VAL A 106 -14.24 -9.82 19.53
CA VAL A 106 -13.34 -8.80 20.10
C VAL A 106 -14.14 -7.82 20.95
N VAL A 107 -15.32 -7.41 20.49
CA VAL A 107 -16.25 -6.57 21.26
C VAL A 107 -16.69 -7.27 22.54
N GLU A 108 -17.23 -8.48 22.45
CA GLU A 108 -17.67 -9.28 23.62
C GLU A 108 -16.53 -9.46 24.62
N ARG A 109 -15.30 -9.69 24.14
CA ARG A 109 -14.14 -9.90 25.00
C ARG A 109 -13.71 -8.66 25.79
N LEU A 110 -13.87 -7.47 25.21
CA LEU A 110 -13.40 -6.21 25.77
C LEU A 110 -14.50 -5.40 26.47
N ALA A 111 -15.71 -5.37 25.89
CA ALA A 111 -16.87 -4.62 26.37
C ALA A 111 -17.89 -5.48 27.12
N GLY A 112 -17.83 -6.82 26.99
CA GLY A 112 -18.87 -7.71 27.51
C GLY A 112 -20.20 -7.57 26.75
N ASP A 113 -21.31 -7.88 27.43
CA ASP A 113 -22.68 -7.83 26.87
C ASP A 113 -23.25 -6.40 26.74
N GLN A 114 -22.48 -5.36 27.08
CA GLN A 114 -22.97 -3.99 27.12
C GLN A 114 -22.67 -3.25 25.81
N GLU A 115 -23.64 -3.25 24.90
CA GLU A 115 -23.53 -2.65 23.56
C GLU A 115 -23.20 -1.14 23.57
N ARG A 116 -23.51 -0.45 24.67
CA ARG A 116 -23.20 0.98 24.88
C ARG A 116 -22.00 1.25 25.80
N ALA A 117 -21.30 0.22 26.27
CA ALA A 117 -20.16 0.42 27.13
C ALA A 117 -18.98 0.99 26.33
N LEU A 118 -18.39 2.05 26.87
CA LEU A 118 -17.10 2.55 26.42
C LEU A 118 -16.00 1.73 27.09
N VAL A 119 -15.09 1.18 26.28
CA VAL A 119 -13.92 0.44 26.76
C VAL A 119 -12.75 1.40 26.89
N LEU A 120 -12.15 1.45 28.07
CA LEU A 120 -10.91 2.20 28.30
C LEU A 120 -9.73 1.44 27.68
N LEU A 121 -9.11 2.04 26.67
CA LEU A 121 -7.90 1.58 26.00
C LEU A 121 -6.75 2.56 26.24
N SER A 122 -5.53 2.11 25.95
CA SER A 122 -4.34 2.97 25.99
C SER A 122 -3.86 3.31 24.58
N ALA A 123 -3.62 4.59 24.29
CA ALA A 123 -2.70 5.00 23.24
C ALA A 123 -1.27 5.01 23.79
N LEU A 124 -0.33 4.43 23.05
CA LEU A 124 1.10 4.48 23.38
C LEU A 124 1.72 5.61 22.55
N LEU A 125 2.21 6.64 23.23
CA LEU A 125 2.81 7.82 22.61
C LEU A 125 4.28 7.54 22.22
N PRO A 126 4.86 8.30 21.27
CA PRO A 126 6.25 8.13 20.84
C PRO A 126 7.29 8.26 21.97
N ASP A 127 6.97 9.04 23.02
CA ASP A 127 7.81 9.19 24.22
C ASP A 127 7.72 7.96 25.18
N GLY A 128 6.93 6.94 24.83
CA GLY A 128 6.67 5.75 25.63
C GLY A 128 5.61 5.94 26.71
N SER A 129 5.06 7.15 26.87
CA SER A 129 3.97 7.39 27.80
C SER A 129 2.64 6.85 27.27
N ARG A 130 1.66 6.75 28.18
CA ARG A 130 0.33 6.21 27.88
C ARG A 130 -0.72 7.28 28.08
N ALA A 131 -1.68 7.33 27.16
CA ALA A 131 -2.87 8.14 27.28
C ALA A 131 -4.11 7.24 27.21
N GLU A 132 -5.13 7.60 27.98
CA GLU A 132 -6.39 6.88 28.02
C GLU A 132 -7.31 7.30 26.88
N LEU A 133 -7.97 6.33 26.27
CA LEU A 133 -8.94 6.53 25.20
C LEU A 133 -10.16 5.65 25.42
N TYR A 134 -11.33 6.20 25.19
CA TYR A 134 -12.55 5.42 25.19
C TYR A 134 -12.84 4.91 23.77
N ALA A 135 -13.08 3.61 23.66
CA ALA A 135 -13.50 2.96 22.44
C ALA A 135 -14.93 2.45 22.58
N SER A 136 -15.80 2.84 21.66
CA SER A 136 -17.11 2.21 21.52
C SER A 136 -16.99 0.83 20.86
N ALA A 137 -18.04 0.01 20.96
CA ALA A 137 -18.13 -1.25 20.23
C ALA A 137 -17.92 -1.05 18.71
N ASP A 138 -18.46 0.03 18.14
CA ASP A 138 -18.27 0.36 16.72
C ASP A 138 -16.82 0.75 16.39
N GLY A 139 -16.14 1.43 17.32
CA GLY A 139 -14.70 1.70 17.21
C GLY A 139 -13.87 0.41 17.17
N LEU A 140 -14.20 -0.56 18.02
CA LEU A 140 -13.56 -1.88 18.04
C LEU A 140 -13.85 -2.68 16.76
N ARG A 141 -15.09 -2.68 16.27
CA ARG A 141 -15.45 -3.30 14.97
C ARG A 141 -14.70 -2.64 13.82
N ALA A 142 -14.59 -1.31 13.84
CA ALA A 142 -13.83 -0.56 12.83
C ALA A 142 -12.34 -0.89 12.89
N PHE A 143 -11.75 -1.04 14.08
CA PHE A 143 -10.38 -1.51 14.25
C PHE A 143 -10.17 -2.87 13.58
N VAL A 144 -11.03 -3.85 13.90
CA VAL A 144 -10.95 -5.21 13.31
C VAL A 144 -11.14 -5.17 11.80
N ARG A 145 -12.09 -4.37 11.30
CA ARG A 145 -12.31 -4.19 9.85
C ARG A 145 -11.08 -3.61 9.15
N ARG A 146 -10.37 -2.67 9.77
CA ARG A 146 -9.13 -2.09 9.21
C ARG A 146 -7.99 -3.09 9.14
N LEU A 147 -7.98 -4.14 9.98
CA LEU A 147 -7.03 -5.25 9.85
C LEU A 147 -7.26 -6.10 8.60
N ARG A 148 -8.44 -6.01 7.96
CA ARG A 148 -8.83 -6.80 6.78
C ARG A 148 -8.54 -8.31 6.95
N PRO A 149 -9.08 -8.96 8.00
CA PRO A 149 -8.81 -10.37 8.27
C PRO A 149 -9.19 -11.30 7.11
N GLU A 150 -10.16 -10.90 6.29
CA GLU A 150 -10.63 -11.62 5.10
C GLU A 150 -9.74 -11.48 3.87
N ALA A 151 -8.86 -10.46 3.83
CA ALA A 151 -8.02 -10.16 2.67
C ALA A 151 -6.71 -10.95 2.69
N THR A 152 -6.74 -12.23 3.07
CA THR A 152 -5.54 -13.05 3.11
C THR A 152 -5.00 -13.36 1.72
N ALA A 153 -3.68 -13.21 1.54
CA ALA A 153 -3.02 -13.52 0.28
C ALA A 153 -3.18 -15.02 -0.10
N PRO A 154 -3.25 -15.35 -1.40
CA PRO A 154 -3.33 -16.73 -1.88
C PRO A 154 -2.26 -17.63 -1.27
N ALA A 155 -2.62 -18.90 -1.03
CA ALA A 155 -1.77 -19.87 -0.33
C ALA A 155 -0.41 -20.06 -1.04
N GLU A 156 -0.37 -19.92 -2.36
CA GLU A 156 0.83 -19.98 -3.18
C GLU A 156 1.82 -18.87 -2.78
N LEU A 157 1.36 -17.62 -2.70
CA LEU A 157 2.20 -16.49 -2.31
C LEU A 157 2.66 -16.61 -0.86
N ARG A 158 1.76 -17.01 0.04
CA ARG A 158 2.10 -17.26 1.45
C ARG A 158 3.14 -18.38 1.58
N GLY A 159 3.03 -19.44 0.79
CA GLY A 159 3.98 -20.54 0.74
C GLY A 159 5.36 -20.12 0.23
N ILE A 160 5.43 -19.22 -0.76
CA ILE A 160 6.69 -18.61 -1.21
C ILE A 160 7.31 -17.78 -0.08
N ILE A 161 6.50 -16.92 0.56
CA ILE A 161 6.96 -16.04 1.62
C ILE A 161 7.55 -16.83 2.79
N ALA A 162 6.81 -17.83 3.28
CA ALA A 162 7.22 -18.65 4.41
C ALA A 162 8.48 -19.49 4.12
N ARG A 163 8.71 -19.87 2.84
CA ARG A 163 9.90 -20.63 2.44
C ARG A 163 11.15 -19.77 2.29
N ARG A 164 11.01 -18.54 1.80
CA ARG A 164 12.15 -17.73 1.33
C ARG A 164 12.59 -16.65 2.29
N PHE A 165 11.69 -16.13 3.12
CA PHE A 165 11.96 -14.94 3.91
C PHE A 165 11.90 -15.25 5.41
N THR A 166 12.55 -14.41 6.21
CA THR A 166 12.46 -14.54 7.67
C THR A 166 11.03 -14.25 8.13
N PRO A 167 10.61 -14.72 9.33
CA PRO A 167 9.27 -14.43 9.83
C PRO A 167 8.93 -12.95 9.89
N GLU A 168 9.90 -12.09 10.22
CA GLU A 168 9.72 -10.64 10.33
C GLU A 168 9.45 -10.01 8.97
N LEU A 169 10.30 -10.31 7.97
CA LEU A 169 10.11 -9.81 6.61
C LEU A 169 8.84 -10.42 5.99
N GLY A 170 8.56 -11.70 6.27
CA GLY A 170 7.36 -12.35 5.80
C GLY A 170 6.08 -11.71 6.32
N ALA A 171 6.06 -11.25 7.57
CA ALA A 171 4.95 -10.48 8.12
C ALA A 171 4.79 -9.13 7.40
N GLU A 172 5.88 -8.42 7.11
CA GLU A 172 5.82 -7.16 6.37
C GLU A 172 5.28 -7.33 4.93
N LEU A 173 5.76 -8.35 4.21
CA LEU A 173 5.24 -8.70 2.89
C LEU A 173 3.76 -9.14 2.96
N GLY A 174 3.39 -9.90 3.99
CA GLY A 174 2.00 -10.31 4.24
C GLY A 174 1.07 -9.11 4.43
N VAL A 175 1.50 -8.11 5.21
CA VAL A 175 0.75 -6.85 5.40
C VAL A 175 0.55 -6.13 4.06
N ILE A 176 1.59 -6.01 3.23
CA ILE A 176 1.47 -5.37 1.89
C ILE A 176 0.41 -6.10 1.05
N LEU A 177 0.49 -7.43 0.96
CA LEU A 177 -0.46 -8.21 0.17
C LEU A 177 -1.88 -8.21 0.75
N ARG A 178 -2.04 -8.10 2.07
CA ARG A 178 -3.36 -7.99 2.71
C ARG A 178 -4.02 -6.65 2.45
N HIS A 179 -3.23 -5.58 2.42
CA HIS A 179 -3.72 -4.22 2.26
C HIS A 179 -3.82 -3.76 0.81
N CYS A 180 -3.27 -4.52 -0.15
CA CYS A 180 -3.56 -4.31 -1.55
C CYS A 180 -5.05 -4.53 -1.87
N ARG A 181 -5.55 -3.89 -2.92
CA ARG A 181 -6.95 -3.93 -3.40
C ARG A 181 -7.12 -4.85 -4.60
N LEU A 182 -6.18 -5.78 -4.79
CA LEU A 182 -6.18 -6.69 -5.94
C LEU A 182 -7.34 -7.68 -5.89
N GLY A 183 -7.99 -7.86 -7.04
CA GLY A 183 -8.73 -9.08 -7.30
C GLY A 183 -7.74 -10.22 -7.54
N TRP A 184 -7.69 -11.22 -6.65
CA TRP A 184 -6.75 -12.33 -6.82
C TRP A 184 -7.11 -13.19 -8.04
N THR A 185 -6.43 -12.93 -9.16
CA THR A 185 -6.49 -13.74 -10.38
C THR A 185 -5.27 -14.66 -10.47
N PRO A 186 -5.34 -15.78 -11.22
CA PRO A 186 -4.16 -16.61 -11.47
C PRO A 186 -2.99 -15.82 -12.07
N GLY A 187 -3.26 -14.80 -12.89
CA GLY A 187 -2.24 -13.92 -13.47
C GLY A 187 -1.51 -13.07 -12.42
N HIS A 188 -2.25 -12.48 -11.47
CA HIS A 188 -1.65 -11.70 -10.38
C HIS A 188 -0.81 -12.58 -9.45
N VAL A 189 -1.31 -13.78 -9.11
CA VAL A 189 -0.58 -14.76 -8.31
C VAL A 189 0.70 -15.19 -9.02
N PHE A 190 0.64 -15.48 -10.31
CA PHE A 190 1.82 -15.85 -11.09
C PHE A 190 2.84 -14.70 -11.16
N PHE A 191 2.39 -13.48 -11.43
CA PHE A 191 3.25 -12.30 -11.56
C PHE A 191 3.98 -11.98 -10.25
N LEU A 192 3.24 -11.84 -9.15
CA LEU A 192 3.79 -11.54 -7.82
C LEU A 192 4.58 -12.73 -7.27
N GLY A 193 4.15 -13.96 -7.53
CA GLY A 193 4.89 -15.16 -7.16
C GLY A 193 6.25 -15.25 -7.87
N THR A 194 6.29 -14.95 -9.17
CA THR A 194 7.55 -14.89 -9.94
C THR A 194 8.47 -13.79 -9.44
N LEU A 195 7.92 -12.61 -9.11
CA LEU A 195 8.66 -11.52 -8.49
C LEU A 195 9.30 -11.96 -7.16
N LEU A 196 8.52 -12.54 -6.25
CA LEU A 196 9.00 -13.02 -4.95
C LEU A 196 10.02 -14.17 -5.06
N GLU A 197 9.86 -15.06 -6.05
CA GLU A 197 10.79 -16.16 -6.31
C GLU A 197 12.10 -15.69 -6.97
N ARG A 198 12.17 -14.49 -7.53
CA ARG A 198 13.39 -14.01 -8.19
C ARG A 198 14.06 -12.86 -7.46
N ALA A 199 13.33 -12.11 -6.65
CA ALA A 199 13.88 -11.00 -5.90
C ALA A 199 14.85 -11.46 -4.80
N GLU A 200 15.88 -10.64 -4.59
CA GLU A 200 16.85 -10.77 -3.52
C GLU A 200 16.51 -9.77 -2.39
N PRO A 201 16.16 -10.24 -1.17
CA PRO A 201 15.59 -9.40 -0.10
C PRO A 201 16.33 -8.11 0.23
N ARG A 202 17.67 -8.15 0.22
CA ARG A 202 18.53 -7.02 0.64
C ARG A 202 18.96 -6.13 -0.52
N ALA A 203 19.05 -6.68 -1.74
CA ALA A 203 19.55 -5.94 -2.89
C ALA A 203 18.44 -5.16 -3.61
N ASP A 204 17.19 -5.62 -3.49
CA ASP A 204 16.12 -5.17 -4.37
C ASP A 204 15.14 -4.17 -3.75
N ASP A 205 15.30 -3.79 -2.48
CA ASP A 205 14.25 -3.13 -1.69
C ASP A 205 12.90 -3.84 -1.87
N LEU A 206 12.84 -5.07 -1.36
CA LEU A 206 11.74 -5.98 -1.65
C LEU A 206 10.36 -5.42 -1.23
N LEU A 207 10.31 -4.63 -0.17
CA LEU A 207 9.07 -4.03 0.33
C LEU A 207 8.55 -2.96 -0.64
N GLY A 208 9.41 -2.02 -1.02
CA GLY A 208 9.06 -0.99 -2.01
C GLY A 208 8.69 -1.62 -3.36
N LEU A 209 9.44 -2.63 -3.78
CA LEU A 209 9.21 -3.36 -5.03
C LEU A 209 7.86 -4.09 -5.04
N LEU A 210 7.51 -4.78 -3.95
CA LEU A 210 6.24 -5.49 -3.84
C LEU A 210 5.06 -4.52 -3.76
N ALA A 211 5.18 -3.44 -2.98
CA ALA A 211 4.16 -2.41 -2.88
C ALA A 211 3.91 -1.74 -4.24
N TRP A 212 4.98 -1.39 -4.96
CA TRP A 212 4.89 -0.84 -6.32
C TRP A 212 4.21 -1.82 -7.28
N ALA A 213 4.62 -3.10 -7.26
CA ALA A 213 4.06 -4.13 -8.13
C ALA A 213 2.56 -4.37 -7.85
N ALA A 214 2.16 -4.40 -6.58
CA ALA A 214 0.77 -4.51 -6.19
C ALA A 214 -0.04 -3.30 -6.66
N GLY A 215 0.45 -2.07 -6.43
CA GLY A 215 -0.19 -0.84 -6.90
C GLY A 215 -0.33 -0.78 -8.43
N PHE A 216 0.69 -1.22 -9.18
CA PHE A 216 0.61 -1.32 -10.64
C PHE A 216 -0.51 -2.27 -11.08
N LEU A 217 -0.66 -3.43 -10.44
CA LEU A 217 -1.73 -4.37 -10.77
C LEU A 217 -3.12 -3.82 -10.40
N GLU A 218 -3.23 -3.05 -9.31
CA GLU A 218 -4.48 -2.35 -8.94
C GLU A 218 -4.89 -1.32 -10.00
N ASP A 219 -3.95 -0.54 -10.50
CA ASP A 219 -4.18 0.42 -11.58
C ASP A 219 -4.67 -0.30 -12.85
N VAL A 220 -4.03 -1.43 -13.19
CA VAL A 220 -4.44 -2.26 -14.33
C VAL A 220 -5.87 -2.79 -14.15
N ASP A 221 -6.22 -3.29 -12.98
CA ASP A 221 -7.57 -3.79 -12.68
C ASP A 221 -8.62 -2.67 -12.76
N ALA A 222 -8.33 -1.49 -12.21
CA ALA A 222 -9.21 -0.33 -12.24
C ALA A 222 -9.53 0.12 -13.69
N GLU A 223 -8.53 0.11 -14.57
CA GLU A 223 -8.68 0.42 -15.99
C GLU A 223 -9.48 -0.66 -16.74
N HIS A 224 -9.23 -1.94 -16.46
CA HIS A 224 -9.94 -3.05 -17.13
C HIS A 224 -11.40 -3.19 -16.67
N GLY A 225 -11.69 -2.96 -15.39
CA GLY A 225 -13.03 -3.04 -14.81
C GLY A 225 -13.94 -1.86 -15.16
N SER A 226 -13.37 -0.68 -15.41
CA SER A 226 -14.12 0.52 -15.83
C SER A 226 -14.39 0.57 -17.35
N SER A 227 -13.69 -0.24 -18.13
CA SER A 227 -13.82 -0.30 -19.58
C SER A 227 -14.99 -1.20 -19.99
N SER A 228 -16.16 -0.60 -20.20
CA SER A 228 -17.41 -1.24 -20.68
C SER A 228 -17.32 -1.95 -22.06
N GLY A 229 -16.13 -2.09 -22.64
CA GLY A 229 -15.89 -2.70 -23.95
C GLY A 229 -14.93 -3.89 -23.95
N SER A 230 -14.33 -4.27 -22.82
CA SER A 230 -13.46 -5.45 -22.74
C SER A 230 -14.31 -6.72 -22.71
N ALA A 231 -14.16 -7.58 -23.72
CA ALA A 231 -14.85 -8.86 -23.76
C ALA A 231 -14.58 -9.65 -22.46
N PRO A 232 -15.62 -10.18 -21.78
CA PRO A 232 -15.43 -10.94 -20.55
C PRO A 232 -14.52 -12.14 -20.81
N GLY A 233 -13.41 -12.22 -20.07
CA GLY A 233 -12.52 -13.38 -20.05
C GLY A 233 -11.14 -13.21 -20.71
N ARG A 234 -10.80 -12.06 -21.31
CA ARG A 234 -9.41 -11.83 -21.76
C ARG A 234 -8.56 -11.30 -20.60
N PRO A 235 -7.44 -11.96 -20.24
CA PRO A 235 -6.53 -11.43 -19.23
C PRO A 235 -5.90 -10.10 -19.68
N PRO A 236 -5.60 -9.19 -18.74
CA PRO A 236 -4.98 -7.91 -19.07
C PRO A 236 -3.59 -8.12 -19.70
N ASP A 237 -3.26 -7.31 -20.71
CA ASP A 237 -1.91 -7.29 -21.30
C ASP A 237 -0.94 -6.55 -20.38
N LEU A 238 -0.41 -7.27 -19.38
CA LEU A 238 0.53 -6.72 -18.39
C LEU A 238 1.79 -6.15 -19.05
N ARG A 239 2.28 -6.76 -20.13
CA ARG A 239 3.48 -6.29 -20.83
C ARG A 239 3.22 -4.96 -21.52
N GLY A 240 2.13 -4.83 -22.26
CA GLY A 240 1.72 -3.57 -22.88
C GLY A 240 1.48 -2.46 -21.85
N LYS A 241 0.88 -2.80 -20.70
CA LYS A 241 0.67 -1.84 -19.60
C LYS A 241 1.97 -1.37 -18.94
N LEU A 242 2.94 -2.26 -18.72
CA LEU A 242 4.27 -1.87 -18.25
C LEU A 242 5.00 -0.96 -19.25
N ALA A 243 4.93 -1.28 -20.54
CA ALA A 243 5.52 -0.44 -21.59
C ALA A 243 4.91 0.98 -21.60
N ALA A 244 3.58 1.06 -21.54
CA ALA A 244 2.87 2.34 -21.47
C ALA A 244 3.26 3.14 -20.21
N ARG A 245 3.31 2.49 -19.05
CA ARG A 245 3.72 3.14 -17.79
C ARG A 245 5.15 3.65 -17.86
N ARG A 246 6.07 2.89 -18.45
CA ARG A 246 7.46 3.31 -18.65
C ARG A 246 7.55 4.57 -19.50
N GLN A 247 6.84 4.63 -20.63
CA GLN A 247 6.83 5.82 -21.48
C GLN A 247 6.23 7.06 -20.79
N ALA A 248 5.19 6.86 -19.97
CA ALA A 248 4.64 7.93 -19.15
C ALA A 248 5.67 8.46 -18.15
N LEU A 249 6.37 7.58 -17.42
CA LEU A 249 7.42 7.97 -16.48
C LEU A 249 8.60 8.68 -17.17
N LEU A 250 9.06 8.18 -18.32
CA LEU A 250 10.12 8.85 -19.09
C LEU A 250 9.69 10.25 -19.57
N SER A 251 8.43 10.41 -19.95
CA SER A 251 7.89 11.72 -20.34
C SER A 251 7.81 12.68 -19.16
N GLN A 252 7.39 12.19 -17.99
CA GLN A 252 7.38 12.95 -16.74
C GLN A 252 8.80 13.34 -16.31
N LEU A 253 9.78 12.44 -16.47
CA LEU A 253 11.17 12.74 -16.12
C LEU A 253 11.76 13.83 -17.01
N ARG A 254 11.54 13.75 -18.34
CA ARG A 254 11.93 14.82 -19.27
C ARG A 254 11.28 16.17 -18.91
N GLN A 255 10.02 16.14 -18.48
CA GLN A 255 9.32 17.34 -18.04
C GLN A 255 9.92 17.91 -16.74
N ALA A 256 10.27 17.06 -15.78
CA ALA A 256 10.92 17.47 -14.54
C ALA A 256 12.29 18.11 -14.81
N GLU A 257 13.12 17.49 -15.66
CA GLU A 257 14.44 18.00 -16.05
C GLU A 257 14.34 19.35 -16.77
N PHE A 258 13.38 19.48 -17.70
CA PHE A 258 13.12 20.76 -18.37
C PHE A 258 12.70 21.85 -17.36
N MET A 259 11.87 21.51 -16.37
CA MET A 259 11.42 22.45 -15.35
C MET A 259 12.57 22.87 -14.42
N GLU A 260 13.40 21.94 -13.98
CA GLU A 260 14.61 22.22 -13.19
C GLU A 260 15.57 23.15 -13.96
N GLU A 261 15.78 22.90 -15.26
CA GLU A 261 16.62 23.73 -16.11
C GLU A 261 16.03 25.14 -16.32
N ALA A 262 14.72 25.24 -16.54
CA ALA A 262 14.01 26.50 -16.69
C ALA A 262 14.09 27.36 -15.41
N LEU A 263 13.92 26.74 -14.24
CA LEU A 263 14.07 27.40 -12.93
C LEU A 263 15.53 27.80 -12.65
N GLY A 264 16.50 27.00 -13.09
CA GLY A 264 17.92 27.33 -13.00
C GLY A 264 18.31 28.54 -13.86
N ARG A 265 17.59 28.80 -14.96
CA ARG A 265 17.87 29.89 -15.92
C ARG A 265 17.11 31.20 -15.65
N GLY A 266 16.04 31.20 -14.85
CA GLY A 266 15.19 32.39 -14.67
C GLY A 266 14.35 32.38 -13.39
N ASN A 267 13.85 33.57 -13.01
CA ASN A 267 12.94 33.71 -11.87
C ASN A 267 11.58 33.07 -12.19
N TYR A 268 11.00 32.34 -11.24
CA TYR A 268 9.70 31.67 -11.33
C TYR A 268 8.58 32.61 -11.83
N GLU A 269 8.62 33.88 -11.42
CA GLU A 269 7.69 34.92 -11.85
C GLU A 269 7.75 35.19 -13.37
N THR A 270 8.93 35.06 -14.00
CA THR A 270 9.12 35.21 -15.44
C THR A 270 8.51 34.04 -16.22
N LEU A 271 8.62 32.80 -15.71
CA LEU A 271 7.99 31.63 -16.33
C LEU A 271 6.46 31.69 -16.22
N MET A 272 5.94 32.11 -15.06
CA MET A 272 4.51 32.29 -14.85
C MET A 272 3.91 33.42 -15.71
N SER A 273 4.64 34.53 -15.89
CA SER A 273 4.20 35.64 -16.78
C SER A 273 4.22 35.28 -18.27
N GLN A 274 4.97 34.25 -18.67
CA GLN A 274 4.91 33.64 -20.02
C GLN A 274 3.76 32.64 -20.20
N GLY A 275 2.92 32.46 -19.17
CA GLY A 275 1.75 31.56 -19.23
C GLY A 275 2.10 30.08 -19.05
N LEU A 276 3.34 29.75 -18.69
CA LEU A 276 3.74 28.38 -18.44
C LEU A 276 3.26 27.93 -17.05
N ARG A 277 2.18 27.15 -17.02
CA ARG A 277 1.69 26.47 -15.81
C ARG A 277 2.11 25.01 -15.86
N PHE A 278 3.12 24.65 -15.10
CA PHE A 278 3.55 23.26 -14.98
C PHE A 278 2.87 22.61 -13.77
N ALA A 279 2.37 21.39 -13.95
CA ALA A 279 2.16 20.51 -12.81
C ALA A 279 3.53 20.22 -12.21
N HIS A 280 3.71 20.43 -10.91
CA HIS A 280 4.98 20.11 -10.24
C HIS A 280 5.20 18.59 -10.31
N VAL A 281 6.28 18.19 -10.98
CA VAL A 281 6.73 16.79 -11.05
C VAL A 281 8.02 16.70 -10.24
N HIS A 282 8.02 15.89 -9.18
CA HIS A 282 9.21 15.64 -8.37
C HIS A 282 10.10 14.60 -9.08
N GLY A 283 11.16 15.07 -9.74
CA GLY A 283 12.06 14.23 -10.54
C GLY A 283 12.62 13.00 -9.82
N PRO A 284 13.09 13.10 -8.56
CA PRO A 284 13.56 11.95 -7.79
C PRO A 284 12.53 10.83 -7.67
N ASP A 285 11.27 11.14 -7.36
CA ASP A 285 10.21 10.13 -7.21
C ASP A 285 9.92 9.40 -8.52
N VAL A 286 9.99 10.12 -9.65
CA VAL A 286 9.82 9.53 -10.99
C VAL A 286 10.97 8.57 -11.30
N ARG A 287 12.21 8.91 -10.91
CA ARG A 287 13.37 8.02 -11.08
C ARG A 287 13.23 6.76 -10.21
N ASP A 288 12.77 6.89 -8.97
CA ASP A 288 12.53 5.76 -8.08
C ASP A 288 11.44 4.84 -8.64
N GLN A 289 10.33 5.39 -9.15
CA GLN A 289 9.29 4.61 -9.83
C GLN A 289 9.82 3.90 -11.08
N LEU A 290 10.68 4.56 -11.87
CA LEU A 290 11.28 3.95 -13.05
C LEU A 290 12.21 2.79 -12.65
N ALA A 291 13.01 2.95 -11.59
CA ALA A 291 13.87 1.90 -11.07
C ALA A 291 13.07 0.67 -10.59
N PHE A 292 11.96 0.89 -9.88
CA PHE A 292 11.04 -0.20 -9.51
C PHE A 292 10.44 -0.87 -10.76
N LEU A 293 9.97 -0.10 -11.74
CA LEU A 293 9.43 -0.65 -12.99
C LEU A 293 10.43 -1.55 -13.71
N GLU A 294 11.66 -1.08 -13.88
CA GLU A 294 12.71 -1.83 -14.56
C GLU A 294 13.06 -3.12 -13.82
N ARG A 295 13.12 -3.06 -12.49
CA ARG A 295 13.40 -4.21 -11.64
C ARG A 295 12.26 -5.22 -11.65
N VAL A 296 11.00 -4.77 -11.53
CA VAL A 296 9.83 -5.64 -11.65
C VAL A 296 9.79 -6.29 -13.04
N THR A 297 10.05 -5.53 -14.10
CA THR A 297 10.07 -6.06 -15.47
C THR A 297 11.12 -7.17 -15.62
N ARG A 298 12.33 -6.93 -15.10
CA ARG A 298 13.42 -7.90 -15.13
C ARG A 298 13.08 -9.16 -14.35
N LEU A 299 12.55 -9.01 -13.14
CA LEU A 299 12.27 -10.15 -12.26
C LEU A 299 11.03 -10.92 -12.73
N ALA A 300 9.91 -10.24 -12.95
CA ALA A 300 8.65 -10.90 -13.30
C ALA A 300 8.62 -11.40 -14.75
N LEU A 301 9.17 -10.64 -15.70
CA LEU A 301 9.09 -10.97 -17.14
C LEU A 301 10.41 -11.49 -17.74
N GLY A 302 11.54 -11.35 -17.03
CA GLY A 302 12.85 -11.71 -17.59
C GLY A 302 13.35 -10.76 -18.68
N LEU A 303 12.81 -9.54 -18.74
CA LEU A 303 13.12 -8.56 -19.79
C LEU A 303 13.86 -7.36 -19.20
N ALA A 304 14.81 -6.79 -19.94
CA ALA A 304 15.30 -5.45 -19.65
C ALA A 304 14.16 -4.43 -19.89
N GLY A 305 14.12 -3.33 -19.13
CA GLY A 305 13.08 -2.31 -19.28
C GLY A 305 12.98 -1.73 -20.70
N GLU A 306 14.12 -1.60 -21.38
CA GLU A 306 14.23 -1.14 -22.77
C GLU A 306 13.56 -2.10 -23.77
N ALA A 307 13.54 -3.41 -23.47
CA ALA A 307 12.88 -4.41 -24.31
C ALA A 307 11.33 -4.32 -24.25
N LEU A 308 10.79 -3.47 -23.37
CA LEU A 308 9.37 -3.11 -23.38
C LEU A 308 9.03 -2.11 -24.49
N ASP A 309 9.98 -1.28 -24.93
CA ASP A 309 9.74 -0.25 -25.95
C ASP A 309 9.48 -0.84 -27.35
N GLY A 310 9.92 -2.07 -27.59
CA GLY A 310 9.61 -2.82 -28.81
C GLY A 310 8.15 -3.29 -28.94
N VAL A 311 7.30 -3.02 -27.94
CA VAL A 311 5.84 -3.29 -27.98
C VAL A 311 5.05 -2.09 -28.49
N ILE A 312 5.69 -0.92 -28.58
CA ILE A 312 5.10 0.25 -29.23
C ILE A 312 5.33 0.03 -30.72
N VAL A 313 4.25 0.11 -31.50
CA VAL A 313 4.36 0.44 -32.93
C VAL A 313 5.20 1.70 -32.99
N ARG A 314 6.51 1.57 -33.22
CA ARG A 314 7.37 2.71 -33.52
C ARG A 314 6.75 3.34 -34.76
N ASP A 315 6.25 4.55 -34.63
CA ASP A 315 6.10 5.41 -35.79
C ASP A 315 7.52 5.59 -36.33
N LEU A 316 7.83 4.83 -37.39
CA LEU A 316 9.14 4.83 -38.02
C LEU A 316 9.39 6.15 -38.78
N GLY A 317 8.48 7.12 -38.68
CA GLY A 317 8.46 8.29 -39.54
C GLY A 317 8.35 7.87 -41.00
N ARG A 318 8.45 8.85 -41.90
CA ARG A 318 8.69 8.58 -43.32
C ARG A 318 10.16 8.15 -43.48
N ALA A 319 10.48 6.92 -43.12
CA ALA A 319 11.70 6.31 -43.65
C ALA A 319 11.52 6.21 -45.17
N GLU A 320 12.38 6.88 -45.93
CA GLU A 320 12.25 6.94 -47.40
C GLU A 320 12.84 5.69 -48.08
N ASP A 321 13.65 4.91 -47.34
CA ASP A 321 14.24 3.67 -47.83
C ASP A 321 14.46 2.58 -46.75
N ALA A 322 14.84 1.39 -47.22
CA ALA A 322 15.02 0.19 -46.41
C ALA A 322 16.29 0.21 -45.54
N GLU A 323 17.26 1.07 -45.85
CA GLU A 323 18.53 1.16 -45.13
C GLU A 323 18.36 2.00 -43.85
N GLU A 324 17.55 3.04 -43.91
CA GLU A 324 17.16 3.86 -42.77
C GLU A 324 16.30 3.08 -41.75
N LEU A 325 15.44 2.17 -42.26
CA LEU A 325 14.66 1.23 -41.43
C LEU A 325 15.54 0.24 -40.65
N LEU A 326 16.64 -0.24 -41.25
CA LEU A 326 17.53 -1.21 -40.62
C LEU A 326 18.36 -0.60 -39.49
N ARG A 327 18.80 0.66 -39.63
CA ARG A 327 19.54 1.39 -38.57
C ARG A 327 18.69 1.72 -37.34
N LEU A 328 17.36 1.73 -37.49
CA LEU A 328 16.43 1.98 -36.39
C LEU A 328 16.13 0.72 -35.57
N LEU A 329 16.51 -0.49 -36.02
CA LEU A 329 16.31 -1.74 -35.29
C LEU A 329 17.50 -2.01 -34.34
N PRO A 330 17.29 -2.02 -33.00
CA PRO A 330 18.39 -2.32 -32.08
C PRO A 330 18.78 -3.81 -32.19
N GLY A 331 20.07 -4.07 -32.41
CA GLY A 331 20.66 -5.42 -32.35
C GLY A 331 21.30 -5.96 -33.65
N LEU A 332 21.46 -5.17 -34.71
CA LEU A 332 22.10 -5.63 -35.96
C LEU A 332 23.55 -5.14 -36.19
N ASP A 333 24.05 -4.17 -35.43
CA ASP A 333 25.37 -3.57 -35.69
C ASP A 333 26.56 -4.32 -35.06
N ASP A 334 26.35 -5.47 -34.40
CA ASP A 334 27.42 -6.18 -33.67
C ASP A 334 27.82 -7.54 -34.26
N GLN A 335 27.48 -7.81 -35.53
CA GLN A 335 28.03 -8.98 -36.24
C GLN A 335 28.51 -8.61 -37.64
N GLY A 336 29.72 -8.06 -37.75
CA GLY A 336 30.31 -7.86 -39.08
C GLY A 336 31.62 -7.09 -39.19
N GLU A 337 32.59 -7.28 -38.30
CA GLU A 337 34.00 -7.05 -38.68
C GLU A 337 34.80 -8.33 -38.43
N GLY A 338 34.88 -9.13 -39.50
CA GLY A 338 35.81 -10.24 -39.71
C GLY A 338 36.13 -10.30 -41.19
#